data_AF-A0A518KEJ7-F1
#
_entry.id   AF-A0A518KEJ7-F1
#
_cell.length_a   1.000
_cell.length_b   1.000
_cell.length_c   1.000
_cell.angle_alpha   90.00
_cell.angle_beta   90.00
_cell.angle_gamma   90.00
#
_symmetry.space_group_name_H-M   'P 1'
#
loop_
_entity.id
_entity.type
_entity.pdbx_description
1 polymer ?
#
loop_
_entity_poly.entity_id
_entity_poly.type
_entity_poly.pdbx_seq_one_letter_code
_entity_poly.pdbx_strand_id
1 'polypeptide(L)'
;MPRTLVSLGSNLGDAAASLDAAIEGLEKLAVTGTLRASSRHATPPIGGPAGQSDFLNAAATFDSELPPLELLAALQAIEQSLDRTRHTRWAARTLDVDLLLYGDGVIDAPTLRVPHPRMSFRPFVLEPAEEVAGDWWHPECGATIAQLLEQLQSGADALLLVGDDGGDDNDVREWIAAERGITIRVVEEATALTAPRLTIDANRTRTPAPVPGPRLALVDCPAGHWREEVLAAVECVWPRANRSQPPVQLGPGQ
;
A
#
# COMPACT_ATOMS: atom_id res chain seq x y z
N MET A 1 10.77 22.98 -4.05
CA MET A 1 10.29 21.96 -5.00
C MET A 1 9.61 20.88 -4.18
N PRO A 2 8.50 20.29 -4.62
CA PRO A 2 7.87 19.21 -3.88
C PRO A 2 8.81 18.01 -3.80
N ARG A 3 9.00 17.51 -2.57
CA ARG A 3 9.61 16.20 -2.32
C ARG A 3 8.68 15.13 -2.90
N THR A 4 9.24 14.11 -3.52
CA THR A 4 8.52 12.97 -4.12
C THR A 4 8.99 11.67 -3.47
N LEU A 5 8.08 10.72 -3.29
CA LEU A 5 8.37 9.35 -2.91
C LEU A 5 7.73 8.41 -3.94
N VAL A 6 8.51 7.46 -4.45
CA VAL A 6 8.03 6.40 -5.35
C VAL A 6 8.42 5.02 -4.83
N SER A 7 7.61 4.00 -5.11
CA SER A 7 8.04 2.60 -5.01
C SER A 7 8.40 2.05 -6.38
N LEU A 8 9.29 1.07 -6.37
CA LEU A 8 9.78 0.35 -7.53
C LEU A 8 9.61 -1.14 -7.26
N GLY A 9 9.10 -1.91 -8.22
CA GLY A 9 8.94 -3.35 -8.10
C GLY A 9 9.23 -4.08 -9.40
N SER A 10 9.94 -5.21 -9.36
CA SER A 10 10.20 -6.03 -10.54
C SER A 10 10.35 -7.51 -10.17
N ASN A 11 9.78 -8.42 -10.97
CA ASN A 11 9.93 -9.87 -10.79
C ASN A 11 10.15 -10.66 -12.08
N LEU A 12 10.28 -10.01 -13.24
CA LEU A 12 10.57 -10.66 -14.52
C LEU A 12 11.98 -10.35 -15.03
N GLY A 13 12.61 -11.36 -15.64
CA GLY A 13 13.92 -11.22 -16.26
C GLY A 13 15.00 -10.87 -15.25
N ASP A 14 15.85 -9.89 -15.60
CA ASP A 14 16.83 -9.34 -14.68
C ASP A 14 16.21 -8.19 -13.87
N ALA A 15 15.56 -8.55 -12.76
CA ALA A 15 14.88 -7.59 -11.91
C ALA A 15 15.84 -6.56 -11.30
N ALA A 16 17.09 -6.97 -11.01
CA ALA A 16 18.12 -6.09 -10.49
C ALA A 16 18.49 -5.00 -11.51
N ALA A 17 18.77 -5.40 -12.76
CA ALA A 17 19.07 -4.46 -13.83
C ALA A 17 17.87 -3.55 -14.17
N SER A 18 16.64 -4.07 -14.05
CA SER A 18 15.42 -3.28 -14.27
C SER A 18 15.26 -2.18 -13.23
N LEU A 19 15.54 -2.48 -11.95
CA LEU A 19 15.56 -1.48 -10.89
C LEU A 19 16.69 -0.46 -11.08
N ASP A 20 17.89 -0.88 -11.49
CA ASP A 20 19.00 0.05 -11.79
C ASP A 20 18.62 1.04 -12.90
N ALA A 21 18.06 0.54 -14.00
CA ALA A 21 17.63 1.38 -15.11
C ALA A 21 16.49 2.33 -14.71
N ALA A 22 15.59 1.90 -13.82
CA ALA A 22 14.54 2.75 -13.28
C ALA A 22 15.13 3.90 -12.44
N ILE A 23 16.09 3.61 -11.56
CA ILE A 23 16.80 4.63 -10.77
C ILE A 23 17.53 5.62 -11.67
N GLU A 24 18.21 5.16 -12.73
CA GLU A 24 18.82 6.05 -13.73
C GLU A 24 17.80 6.93 -14.46
N GLY A 25 16.58 6.41 -14.68
CA GLY A 25 15.45 7.17 -15.21
C GLY A 25 15.00 8.26 -14.25
N LEU A 26 14.86 7.92 -12.96
CA LEU A 26 14.46 8.87 -11.91
C LEU A 26 15.50 9.97 -11.69
N GLU A 27 16.80 9.67 -11.79
CA GLU A 27 17.87 10.68 -11.66
C GLU A 27 17.72 11.81 -12.69
N LYS A 28 17.16 11.52 -13.87
CA LYS A 28 16.89 12.53 -14.92
C LYS A 28 15.68 13.40 -14.61
N LEU A 29 14.76 12.92 -13.77
CA LEU A 29 13.56 13.66 -13.32
C LEU A 29 13.81 14.42 -12.02
N ALA A 30 14.82 13.99 -11.26
CA ALA A 30 15.20 14.57 -9.98
C ALA A 30 15.94 15.89 -10.16
N VAL A 31 15.69 16.80 -9.23
CA VAL A 31 16.60 17.93 -9.00
C VAL A 31 17.95 17.34 -8.62
N THR A 32 19.01 17.79 -9.30
CA THR A 32 20.34 17.18 -9.22
C THR A 32 20.81 17.01 -7.78
N GLY A 33 21.20 15.77 -7.42
CA GLY A 33 21.73 15.44 -6.10
C GLY A 33 20.70 15.22 -4.99
N THR A 34 19.40 15.33 -5.28
CA THR A 34 18.32 15.10 -4.30
C THR A 34 17.88 13.64 -4.22
N LEU A 35 18.15 12.83 -5.26
CA LEU A 35 17.72 11.44 -5.30
C LEU A 35 18.42 10.61 -4.21
N ARG A 36 17.61 9.83 -3.48
CA ARG A 36 18.05 8.78 -2.55
C ARG A 36 17.22 7.55 -2.86
N ALA A 37 17.87 6.40 -2.98
CA ALA A 37 17.23 5.11 -3.18
C ALA A 37 17.47 4.21 -1.96
N SER A 38 16.47 3.39 -1.61
CA SER A 38 16.60 2.37 -0.57
C SER A 38 17.47 1.21 -1.03
N SER A 39 17.78 0.32 -0.09
CA SER A 39 18.19 -1.05 -0.42
C SER A 39 17.09 -1.80 -1.18
N ARG A 40 17.43 -2.96 -1.76
CA ARG A 40 16.49 -3.82 -2.47
C ARG A 40 15.98 -4.92 -1.54
N HIS A 41 14.67 -5.08 -1.52
CA HIS A 41 13.98 -6.05 -0.67
C HIS A 41 13.39 -7.16 -1.52
N ALA A 42 13.83 -8.39 -1.28
CA ALA A 42 13.24 -9.57 -1.91
C ALA A 42 11.99 -9.99 -1.14
N THR A 43 10.84 -10.05 -1.81
CA THR A 43 9.57 -10.44 -1.18
C THR A 43 8.83 -11.46 -2.03
N PRO A 44 8.14 -12.43 -1.41
CA PRO A 44 7.27 -13.33 -2.16
C PRO A 44 6.14 -12.54 -2.85
N PRO A 45 5.64 -13.01 -4.01
CA PRO A 45 4.50 -12.39 -4.69
C PRO A 45 3.25 -12.42 -3.79
N ILE A 46 2.60 -11.27 -3.62
CA ILE A 46 1.32 -11.19 -2.90
C ILE A 46 0.17 -11.25 -3.90
N GLY A 47 -0.55 -12.38 -3.89
CA GLY A 47 -1.62 -12.67 -4.86
C GLY A 47 -1.10 -13.08 -6.25
N GLY A 48 -2.03 -13.19 -7.22
CA GLY A 48 -1.72 -13.60 -8.59
C GLY A 48 -1.51 -15.12 -8.79
N PRO A 49 -1.14 -15.56 -10.00
CA PRO A 49 -0.91 -16.97 -10.31
C PRO A 49 0.21 -17.59 -9.47
N ALA A 50 0.08 -18.88 -9.15
CA ALA A 50 1.13 -19.63 -8.46
C ALA A 50 2.36 -19.83 -9.35
N GLY A 51 3.55 -19.91 -8.74
CA GLY A 51 4.82 -20.17 -9.43
C GLY A 51 5.55 -18.93 -9.97
N GLN A 52 5.13 -17.73 -9.59
CA GLN A 52 5.87 -16.50 -9.85
C GLN A 52 7.17 -16.44 -9.03
N SER A 53 8.22 -15.86 -9.62
CA SER A 53 9.45 -15.53 -8.90
C SER A 53 9.20 -14.43 -7.86
N ASP A 54 10.06 -14.38 -6.85
CA ASP A 54 10.08 -13.31 -5.86
C ASP A 54 10.27 -11.95 -6.56
N PHE A 55 9.61 -10.93 -6.00
CA PHE A 55 9.80 -9.54 -6.40
C PHE A 55 11.06 -8.97 -5.74
N LEU A 56 11.77 -8.13 -6.47
CA LEU A 56 12.66 -7.13 -5.88
C LEU A 56 11.89 -5.81 -5.80
N ASN A 57 11.77 -5.28 -4.59
CA ASN A 57 11.15 -3.98 -4.32
C ASN A 57 12.20 -2.98 -3.80
N ALA A 58 11.99 -1.72 -4.12
CA ALA A 58 12.76 -0.60 -3.60
C ALA A 58 11.88 0.65 -3.52
N ALA A 59 12.40 1.70 -2.92
CA ALA A 59 11.79 3.02 -2.90
C ALA A 59 12.83 4.08 -3.23
N ALA A 60 12.39 5.20 -3.77
CA ALA A 60 13.25 6.35 -4.00
C ALA A 60 12.54 7.64 -3.61
N THR A 61 13.30 8.57 -3.03
CA THR A 61 12.86 9.94 -2.78
C THR A 61 13.75 10.92 -3.53
N PHE A 62 13.14 11.99 -4.04
CA PHE A 62 13.83 13.05 -4.76
C PHE A 62 12.94 14.31 -4.79
N ASP A 63 13.54 15.47 -5.03
CA ASP A 63 12.76 16.67 -5.34
C ASP A 63 12.48 16.71 -6.84
N SER A 64 11.26 17.07 -7.24
CA SER A 64 10.90 17.23 -8.66
C SER A 64 10.32 18.60 -8.94
N GLU A 65 10.63 19.16 -10.11
CA GLU A 65 9.99 20.38 -10.62
C GLU A 65 8.70 20.08 -11.40
N LEU A 66 8.47 18.81 -11.78
CA LEU A 66 7.33 18.41 -12.58
C LEU A 66 6.04 18.45 -11.76
N PRO A 67 4.95 19.02 -12.30
CA PRO A 67 3.61 18.88 -11.73
C PRO A 67 3.20 17.40 -11.60
N PRO A 68 2.31 17.03 -10.66
CA PRO A 68 2.03 15.63 -10.35
C PRO A 68 1.59 14.75 -11.52
N LEU A 69 0.76 15.29 -12.42
CA LEU A 69 0.28 14.55 -13.60
C LEU A 69 1.38 14.37 -14.65
N GLU A 70 2.27 15.34 -14.79
CA GLU A 70 3.44 15.23 -15.70
C GLU A 70 4.48 14.27 -15.12
N LEU A 71 4.68 14.30 -13.81
CA LEU A 71 5.51 13.32 -13.11
C LEU A 71 4.95 11.91 -13.29
N LEU A 72 3.65 11.69 -13.09
CA LEU A 72 3.01 10.38 -13.33
C LEU A 72 3.28 9.89 -14.77
N ALA A 73 3.11 10.76 -15.77
CA ALA A 73 3.37 10.42 -17.16
C ALA A 73 4.86 10.07 -17.40
N ALA A 74 5.78 10.77 -16.74
CA ALA A 74 7.21 10.49 -16.82
C ALA A 74 7.58 9.14 -16.16
N LEU A 75 6.97 8.81 -15.02
CA LEU A 75 7.15 7.50 -14.38
C LEU A 75 6.64 6.36 -15.28
N GLN A 76 5.45 6.53 -15.87
CA GLN A 76 4.90 5.57 -16.84
C GLN A 76 5.79 5.42 -18.09
N ALA A 77 6.47 6.49 -18.53
CA ALA A 77 7.42 6.41 -19.63
C ALA A 77 8.68 5.60 -19.26
N ILE A 78 9.13 5.68 -18.01
CA ILE A 78 10.22 4.81 -17.50
C ILE A 78 9.79 3.35 -17.57
N GLU A 79 8.61 3.02 -17.05
CA GLU A 79 8.04 1.65 -17.12
C GLU A 79 7.98 1.14 -18.55
N GLN A 80 7.38 1.91 -19.45
CA GLN A 80 7.21 1.53 -20.86
C GLN A 80 8.54 1.35 -21.60
N SER A 81 9.58 2.09 -21.22
CA SER A 81 10.90 1.93 -21.82
C SER A 81 11.59 0.63 -21.42
N LEU A 82 11.17 0.03 -20.30
CA LEU A 82 11.74 -1.18 -19.72
C LEU A 82 10.86 -2.41 -19.93
N ASP A 83 9.55 -2.24 -20.11
CA ASP A 83 8.63 -3.34 -20.40
C ASP A 83 8.80 -3.85 -21.84
N ARG A 84 9.41 -5.03 -21.97
CA ARG A 84 9.70 -5.67 -23.27
C ARG A 84 8.59 -6.64 -23.72
N THR A 85 7.50 -6.80 -22.96
CA THR A 85 6.50 -7.88 -23.17
C THR A 85 5.06 -7.41 -22.94
N ARG A 86 4.09 -8.06 -23.60
CA ARG A 86 2.65 -7.74 -23.50
C ARG A 86 2.00 -8.64 -22.44
N HIS A 87 1.40 -8.08 -21.38
CA HIS A 87 0.98 -8.84 -20.17
C HIS A 87 -0.54 -9.00 -19.99
N THR A 88 -0.92 -10.04 -19.23
CA THR A 88 -2.27 -10.25 -18.65
C THR A 88 -2.41 -9.45 -17.34
N ARG A 89 -3.63 -9.02 -16.97
CA ARG A 89 -3.91 -8.35 -15.68
C ARG A 89 -3.44 -9.23 -14.51
N TRP A 90 -2.62 -8.66 -13.59
CA TRP A 90 -1.93 -9.34 -12.48
C TRP A 90 -0.85 -10.38 -12.85
N ALA A 91 -0.38 -10.39 -14.10
CA ALA A 91 0.82 -11.12 -14.45
C ALA A 91 2.06 -10.41 -13.87
N ALA A 92 3.15 -11.17 -13.79
CA ALA A 92 4.48 -10.68 -13.47
C ALA A 92 4.85 -9.47 -14.36
N ARG A 93 5.53 -8.47 -13.79
CA ARG A 93 5.89 -7.23 -14.48
C ARG A 93 7.40 -7.09 -14.57
N THR A 94 7.86 -6.51 -15.68
CA THR A 94 9.27 -6.15 -15.85
C THR A 94 9.66 -4.97 -14.96
N LEU A 95 8.75 -4.04 -14.71
CA LEU A 95 8.90 -2.96 -13.73
C LEU A 95 7.52 -2.38 -13.39
N ASP A 96 7.34 -1.95 -12.15
CA ASP A 96 6.22 -1.15 -11.65
C ASP A 96 6.80 0.04 -10.89
N VAL A 97 6.37 1.27 -11.20
CA VAL A 97 6.81 2.51 -10.56
C VAL A 97 5.61 3.32 -10.11
N ASP A 98 5.26 3.20 -8.83
CA ASP A 98 4.11 3.89 -8.25
C ASP A 98 4.52 5.20 -7.58
N LEU A 99 3.79 6.29 -7.86
CA LEU A 99 3.90 7.54 -7.12
C LEU A 99 3.19 7.42 -5.76
N LEU A 100 3.96 7.43 -4.67
CA LEU A 100 3.46 7.21 -3.31
C LEU A 100 3.07 8.51 -2.60
N LEU A 101 3.98 9.47 -2.53
CA LEU A 101 3.78 10.78 -1.90
C LEU A 101 4.36 11.89 -2.79
N TYR A 102 3.75 13.08 -2.71
CA TYR A 102 4.18 14.25 -3.47
C TYR A 102 3.86 15.53 -2.67
N GLY A 103 4.91 16.22 -2.21
CA GLY A 103 4.80 17.29 -1.23
C GLY A 103 4.08 16.86 0.04
N ASP A 104 3.33 17.78 0.64
CA ASP A 104 2.57 17.54 1.88
C ASP A 104 1.06 17.38 1.63
N GLY A 105 0.66 17.27 0.36
CA GLY A 105 -0.73 17.39 -0.08
C GLY A 105 -1.42 16.07 -0.39
N VAL A 106 -2.74 16.16 -0.53
CA VAL A 106 -3.57 15.13 -1.15
C VAL A 106 -3.89 15.56 -2.57
N ILE A 107 -3.69 14.67 -3.53
CA ILE A 107 -4.02 14.87 -4.93
C ILE A 107 -5.14 13.90 -5.29
N ASP A 108 -6.24 14.45 -5.75
CA ASP A 108 -7.40 13.71 -6.23
C ASP A 108 -7.72 14.14 -7.66
N ALA A 109 -7.26 13.35 -8.61
CA ALA A 109 -7.49 13.54 -10.03
C ALA A 109 -8.04 12.25 -10.66
N PRO A 110 -8.72 12.31 -11.81
CA PRO A 110 -9.32 11.14 -12.46
C PRO A 110 -8.35 9.97 -12.71
N THR A 111 -7.05 10.26 -12.87
CA THR A 111 -6.01 9.27 -13.17
C THR A 111 -4.91 9.20 -12.11
N LEU A 112 -5.00 9.96 -11.01
CA LEU A 112 -3.96 10.03 -9.98
C LEU A 112 -4.56 10.25 -8.60
N ARG A 113 -4.19 9.39 -7.65
CA ARG A 113 -4.44 9.58 -6.22
C ARG A 113 -3.11 9.57 -5.46
N VAL A 114 -2.86 10.63 -4.72
CA VAL A 114 -1.72 10.76 -3.79
C VAL A 114 -2.26 11.20 -2.43
N PRO A 115 -1.86 10.60 -1.29
CA PRO A 115 -1.02 9.42 -1.17
C PRO A 115 -1.55 8.21 -1.95
N HIS A 116 -0.67 7.29 -2.37
CA HIS A 116 -1.11 6.11 -3.09
C HIS A 116 -2.05 5.28 -2.21
N PRO A 117 -3.29 4.98 -2.65
CA PRO A 117 -4.37 4.51 -1.78
C PRO A 117 -4.13 3.12 -1.17
N ARG A 118 -3.09 2.41 -1.62
CA ARG A 118 -2.73 1.07 -1.16
C ARG A 118 -1.39 1.00 -0.43
N MET A 119 -0.67 2.12 -0.28
CA MET A 119 0.70 2.07 0.24
C MET A 119 0.76 1.71 1.73
N SER A 120 -0.20 2.17 2.52
CA SER A 120 -0.13 2.16 3.99
C SER A 120 -0.25 0.78 4.62
N PHE A 121 -0.68 -0.23 3.87
CA PHE A 121 -0.84 -1.61 4.34
C PHE A 121 0.03 -2.62 3.60
N ARG A 122 1.00 -2.16 2.79
CA ARG A 122 1.91 -3.01 2.02
C ARG A 122 3.31 -2.98 2.64
N PRO A 123 3.72 -4.02 3.41
CA PRO A 123 5.07 -4.07 4.00
C PRO A 123 6.18 -3.91 2.96
N PHE A 124 6.06 -4.58 1.81
CA PHE A 124 7.02 -4.50 0.70
C PHE A 124 7.14 -3.11 0.06
N VAL A 125 6.23 -2.18 0.37
CA VAL A 125 6.31 -0.75 0.02
C VAL A 125 6.88 0.06 1.18
N LEU A 126 6.39 -0.18 2.40
CA LEU A 126 6.77 0.61 3.58
C LEU A 126 8.19 0.31 4.09
N GLU A 127 8.66 -0.93 4.02
CA GLU A 127 10.01 -1.32 4.42
C GLU A 127 11.09 -0.54 3.64
N PRO A 128 11.11 -0.55 2.29
CA PRO A 128 12.06 0.30 1.55
C PRO A 128 11.78 1.80 1.70
N ALA A 129 10.51 2.21 1.82
CA ALA A 129 10.17 3.62 1.97
C ALA A 129 10.67 4.21 3.29
N GLU A 130 10.69 3.43 4.38
CA GLU A 130 11.19 3.85 5.69
C GLU A 130 12.66 4.26 5.61
N GLU A 131 13.49 3.52 4.87
CA GLU A 131 14.93 3.80 4.73
C GLU A 131 15.23 5.20 4.16
N VAL A 132 14.33 5.72 3.32
CA VAL A 132 14.53 7.00 2.61
C VAL A 132 13.58 8.11 3.06
N ALA A 133 12.50 7.76 3.75
CA ALA A 133 11.39 8.67 4.06
C ALA A 133 10.62 8.30 5.34
N GLY A 134 11.24 7.62 6.31
CA GLY A 134 10.59 7.17 7.55
C GLY A 134 9.91 8.28 8.36
N ASP A 135 10.41 9.52 8.28
CA ASP A 135 9.87 10.70 8.96
C ASP A 135 8.69 11.37 8.23
N TRP A 136 8.43 10.99 6.98
CA TRP A 136 7.43 11.66 6.15
C TRP A 136 6.02 11.34 6.62
N TRP A 137 5.24 12.39 6.89
CA TRP A 137 3.84 12.33 7.28
C TRP A 137 2.92 11.87 6.13
N HIS A 138 2.06 10.89 6.40
CA HIS A 138 0.99 10.46 5.50
C HIS A 138 -0.34 11.15 5.89
N PRO A 139 -0.83 12.14 5.12
CA PRO A 139 -1.94 13.01 5.53
C PRO A 139 -3.26 12.27 5.77
N GLU A 140 -3.54 11.21 5.01
CA GLU A 140 -4.80 10.45 5.16
C GLU A 140 -4.74 9.36 6.25
N CYS A 141 -3.54 8.96 6.69
CA CYS A 141 -3.37 7.93 7.73
C CYS A 141 -3.03 8.54 9.08
N GLY A 142 -2.72 9.84 9.14
CA GLY A 142 -2.41 10.52 10.40
C GLY A 142 -1.16 9.97 11.11
N ALA A 143 -0.17 9.48 10.36
CA ALA A 143 1.04 8.84 10.88
C ALA A 143 2.21 9.04 9.91
N THR A 144 3.45 8.94 10.40
CA THR A 144 4.64 8.87 9.53
C THR A 144 4.80 7.50 8.89
N ILE A 145 5.62 7.39 7.83
CA ILE A 145 5.95 6.10 7.21
C ILE A 145 6.49 5.09 8.24
N ALA A 146 7.40 5.51 9.12
CA ALA A 146 7.93 4.65 10.18
C ALA A 146 6.85 4.17 11.16
N GLN A 147 5.93 5.06 11.55
CA GLN A 147 4.81 4.71 12.43
C GLN A 147 3.82 3.73 11.75
N LEU A 148 3.57 3.90 10.44
CA LEU A 148 2.74 2.96 9.67
C LEU A 148 3.39 1.56 9.63
N LEU A 149 4.69 1.48 9.37
CA LEU A 149 5.42 0.22 9.35
C LEU A 149 5.44 -0.44 10.73
N GLU A 150 5.72 0.32 11.79
CA GLU A 150 5.69 -0.16 13.17
C GLU A 150 4.30 -0.70 13.55
N GLN A 151 3.23 0.02 13.18
CA GLN A 151 1.86 -0.42 13.42
C GLN A 151 1.52 -1.69 12.63
N LEU A 152 2.04 -1.87 11.40
CA LEU A 152 1.88 -3.13 10.66
C LEU A 152 2.64 -4.31 11.28
N GLN A 153 3.78 -4.08 11.93
CA GLN A 153 4.60 -5.16 12.50
C GLN A 153 4.18 -5.53 13.93
N SER A 154 3.79 -4.52 14.72
CA SER A 154 3.64 -4.63 16.17
C SER A 154 2.27 -4.17 16.70
N GLY A 155 1.39 -3.67 15.82
CA GLY A 155 0.04 -3.24 16.20
C GLY A 155 -0.86 -4.37 16.67
N ALA A 156 -2.04 -4.03 17.16
CA ALA A 156 -3.03 -5.00 17.60
C ALA A 156 -3.42 -5.92 16.43
N ASP A 157 -3.40 -7.23 16.67
CA ASP A 157 -3.75 -8.27 15.69
C ASP A 157 -5.26 -8.29 15.39
N ALA A 158 -5.72 -7.21 14.78
CA ALA A 158 -7.11 -6.88 14.59
C ALA A 158 -7.29 -6.09 13.28
N LEU A 159 -8.38 -6.40 12.58
CA LEU A 159 -8.93 -5.60 11.49
C LEU A 159 -10.06 -4.75 12.06
N LEU A 160 -9.96 -3.44 11.88
CA LEU A 160 -11.02 -2.49 12.18
C LEU A 160 -11.84 -2.21 10.92
N LEU A 161 -13.15 -2.30 11.01
CA LEU A 161 -14.06 -1.87 9.95
C LEU A 161 -14.80 -0.61 10.41
N VAL A 162 -14.70 0.47 9.64
CA VAL A 162 -15.39 1.75 9.89
C VAL A 162 -16.42 1.93 8.78
N GLY A 163 -17.69 2.19 9.12
CA GLY A 163 -18.77 2.37 8.15
C GLY A 163 -20.07 2.77 8.82
N ASP A 164 -20.86 3.64 8.20
CA ASP A 164 -22.21 4.01 8.66
C ASP A 164 -23.19 2.83 8.47
N ASP A 165 -24.08 2.60 9.44
CA ASP A 165 -25.02 1.45 9.48
C ASP A 165 -26.10 1.41 8.37
N GLY A 166 -25.95 2.18 7.29
CA GLY A 166 -27.01 2.42 6.28
C GLY A 166 -26.69 2.04 4.83
N GLY A 167 -25.51 1.49 4.52
CA GLY A 167 -25.11 1.14 3.15
C GLY A 167 -25.04 -0.37 2.86
N ASP A 168 -24.59 -0.73 1.64
CA ASP A 168 -24.16 -2.09 1.20
C ASP A 168 -23.08 -2.77 2.11
N ASP A 169 -22.85 -2.25 3.31
CA ASP A 169 -21.84 -2.62 4.29
C ASP A 169 -22.13 -3.94 5.00
N ASN A 170 -23.37 -4.43 4.97
CA ASN A 170 -23.72 -5.78 5.44
C ASN A 170 -22.93 -6.85 4.69
N ASP A 171 -22.69 -6.68 3.39
CA ASP A 171 -21.89 -7.60 2.58
C ASP A 171 -20.42 -7.65 3.01
N VAL A 172 -19.86 -6.54 3.52
CA VAL A 172 -18.47 -6.48 4.00
C VAL A 172 -18.38 -7.12 5.38
N ARG A 173 -19.29 -6.75 6.30
CA ARG A 173 -19.35 -7.27 7.66
C ARG A 173 -19.56 -8.79 7.67
N GLU A 174 -20.54 -9.29 6.93
CA GLU A 174 -20.86 -10.72 6.84
C GLU A 174 -19.75 -11.52 6.14
N TRP A 175 -19.18 -10.98 5.06
CA TRP A 175 -18.13 -11.67 4.30
C TRP A 175 -16.81 -11.72 5.06
N ILE A 176 -16.33 -10.61 5.66
CA ILE A 176 -15.10 -10.65 6.45
C ILE A 176 -15.29 -11.62 7.62
N ALA A 177 -16.45 -11.61 8.31
CA ALA A 177 -16.75 -12.52 9.43
C ALA A 177 -16.75 -14.01 9.04
N ALA A 178 -17.16 -14.34 7.82
CA ALA A 178 -17.15 -15.72 7.31
C ALA A 178 -15.75 -16.23 6.94
N GLU A 179 -14.79 -15.34 6.70
CA GLU A 179 -13.53 -15.70 6.07
C GLU A 179 -12.32 -15.66 7.03
N ARG A 180 -11.59 -16.78 7.05
CA ARG A 180 -10.17 -16.89 7.41
C ARG A 180 -9.75 -16.66 8.86
N GLY A 181 -10.56 -16.86 9.90
CA GLY A 181 -10.04 -16.99 11.28
C GLY A 181 -9.17 -15.84 11.80
N ILE A 182 -9.38 -14.63 11.26
CA ILE A 182 -8.84 -13.37 11.78
C ILE A 182 -9.90 -12.86 12.76
N THR A 183 -9.47 -12.37 13.94
CA THR A 183 -10.43 -11.80 14.89
C THR A 183 -10.88 -10.43 14.39
N ILE A 184 -12.09 -10.38 13.85
CA ILE A 184 -12.69 -9.12 13.39
C ILE A 184 -13.38 -8.50 14.59
N ARG A 185 -12.90 -7.33 14.98
CA ARG A 185 -13.54 -6.54 16.04
C ARG A 185 -14.32 -5.43 15.36
N VAL A 186 -15.63 -5.63 15.26
CA VAL A 186 -16.55 -4.55 14.96
C VAL A 186 -16.69 -3.74 16.25
N VAL A 187 -16.24 -2.48 16.22
CA VAL A 187 -16.45 -1.54 17.33
C VAL A 187 -17.47 -0.51 16.87
N GLU A 188 -18.48 -0.28 17.69
CA GLU A 188 -19.47 0.79 17.48
C GLU A 188 -18.82 2.17 17.63
N GLU A 189 -17.73 2.27 18.39
CA GLU A 189 -16.92 3.48 18.56
C GLU A 189 -15.45 3.24 18.15
N ALA A 190 -14.97 3.99 17.17
CA ALA A 190 -13.61 3.86 16.61
C ALA A 190 -12.49 4.08 17.65
N THR A 191 -12.80 4.74 18.77
CA THR A 191 -11.87 5.05 19.88
C THR A 191 -11.56 3.86 20.79
N ALA A 192 -12.30 2.74 20.67
CA ALA A 192 -12.13 1.59 21.55
C ALA A 192 -10.94 0.68 21.19
N LEU A 193 -10.32 0.86 20.01
CA LEU A 193 -9.23 0.02 19.53
C LEU A 193 -7.96 0.85 19.29
N THR A 194 -6.94 0.63 20.11
CA THR A 194 -5.64 1.27 19.93
C THR A 194 -4.84 0.55 18.85
N ALA A 195 -4.49 1.26 17.77
CA ALA A 195 -3.54 0.83 16.74
C ALA A 195 -3.85 -0.55 16.09
N PRO A 196 -5.00 -0.74 15.42
CA PRO A 196 -5.23 -1.93 14.59
C PRO A 196 -4.18 -2.03 13.48
N ARG A 197 -3.74 -3.25 13.14
CA ARG A 197 -2.82 -3.47 12.01
C ARG A 197 -3.45 -3.11 10.65
N LEU A 198 -4.78 -3.12 10.53
CA LEU A 198 -5.47 -2.67 9.31
C LEU A 198 -6.83 -2.07 9.63
N THR A 199 -7.11 -0.92 9.02
CA THR A 199 -8.46 -0.33 8.99
C THR A 199 -9.06 -0.45 7.59
N ILE A 200 -10.27 -0.97 7.47
CA ILE A 200 -11.10 -0.90 6.28
C ILE A 200 -12.12 0.20 6.49
N ASP A 201 -12.08 1.22 5.64
CA ASP A 201 -13.05 2.31 5.65
C ASP A 201 -14.10 2.05 4.56
N ALA A 202 -15.26 1.56 4.99
CA ALA A 202 -16.41 1.28 4.15
C ALA A 202 -17.24 2.52 3.85
N ASN A 203 -17.02 3.63 4.55
CA ASN A 203 -17.65 4.90 4.19
C ASN A 203 -17.23 5.21 2.76
N ARG A 204 -18.18 5.27 1.84
CA ARG A 204 -17.93 5.64 0.43
C ARG A 204 -17.65 7.14 0.27
N THR A 205 -17.05 7.75 1.29
CA THR A 205 -16.64 9.13 1.37
C THR A 205 -15.12 9.19 1.52
N ARG A 206 -14.50 10.29 1.10
CA ARG A 206 -13.04 10.49 1.18
C ARG A 206 -12.63 11.25 2.44
N THR A 207 -13.54 11.35 3.41
CA THR A 207 -13.23 11.93 4.72
C THR A 207 -12.36 10.93 5.48
N PRO A 208 -11.19 11.33 6.01
CA PRO A 208 -10.38 10.42 6.80
C PRO A 208 -11.12 9.88 8.01
N ALA A 209 -11.09 8.56 8.21
CA ALA A 209 -11.57 7.95 9.45
C ALA A 209 -10.78 8.51 10.64
N PRO A 210 -11.39 8.65 11.83
CA PRO A 210 -10.75 9.29 12.99
C PRO A 210 -9.65 8.42 13.65
N VAL A 211 -9.25 7.31 13.01
CA VAL A 211 -8.28 6.35 13.55
C VAL A 211 -6.99 6.41 12.73
N PRO A 212 -5.87 6.84 13.33
CA PRO A 212 -4.57 6.81 12.66
C PRO A 212 -4.10 5.39 12.34
N GLY A 213 -3.37 5.26 11.24
CA GLY A 213 -2.66 4.03 10.87
C GLY A 213 -2.98 3.47 9.48
N PRO A 214 -2.51 2.25 9.19
CA PRO A 214 -2.73 1.54 7.93
C PRO A 214 -4.22 1.45 7.56
N ARG A 215 -4.57 1.81 6.32
CA ARG A 215 -5.97 1.85 5.88
C ARG A 215 -6.19 1.51 4.41
N LEU A 216 -7.31 0.85 4.14
CA LEU A 216 -7.90 0.73 2.81
C LEU A 216 -9.27 1.43 2.80
N ALA A 217 -9.43 2.45 1.98
CA ALA A 217 -10.72 3.09 1.76
C ALA A 217 -11.46 2.45 0.57
N LEU A 218 -12.69 1.97 0.78
CA LEU A 218 -13.45 1.30 -0.28
C LEU A 218 -13.86 2.23 -1.41
N VAL A 219 -13.91 3.54 -1.16
CA VAL A 219 -14.12 4.58 -2.18
C VAL A 219 -12.98 4.64 -3.22
N ASP A 220 -11.79 4.13 -2.89
CA ASP A 220 -10.62 4.08 -3.76
C ASP A 220 -10.44 2.72 -4.46
N CYS A 221 -11.35 1.78 -4.20
CA CYS A 221 -11.41 0.49 -4.88
C CYS A 221 -12.16 0.62 -6.22
N PRO A 222 -11.76 -0.13 -7.27
CA PRO A 222 -12.52 -0.19 -8.50
C PRO A 222 -13.93 -0.75 -8.25
N ALA A 223 -14.93 -0.19 -8.94
CA ALA A 223 -16.32 -0.61 -8.80
C ALA A 223 -16.47 -2.13 -9.05
N GLY A 224 -17.12 -2.83 -8.12
CA GLY A 224 -17.32 -4.29 -8.18
C GLY A 224 -16.09 -5.15 -7.79
N HIS A 225 -14.93 -4.55 -7.54
CA HIS A 225 -13.69 -5.27 -7.22
C HIS A 225 -13.19 -5.07 -5.78
N TRP A 226 -13.97 -4.40 -4.92
CA TRP A 226 -13.56 -4.11 -3.54
C TRP A 226 -13.23 -5.37 -2.73
N ARG A 227 -13.91 -6.50 -2.97
CA ARG A 227 -13.63 -7.78 -2.29
C ARG A 227 -12.21 -8.29 -2.57
N GLU A 228 -11.73 -8.15 -3.80
CA GLU A 228 -10.39 -8.54 -4.22
C GLU A 228 -9.34 -7.65 -3.55
N GLU A 229 -9.61 -6.35 -3.44
CA GLU A 229 -8.74 -5.38 -2.77
C GLU A 229 -8.66 -5.63 -1.26
N VAL A 230 -9.79 -5.91 -0.61
CA VAL A 230 -9.82 -6.27 0.82
C VAL A 230 -9.05 -7.58 1.05
N LEU A 231 -9.24 -8.60 0.21
CA LEU A 231 -8.45 -9.83 0.28
C LEU A 231 -6.95 -9.56 0.13
N ALA A 232 -6.56 -8.72 -0.82
CA ALA A 232 -5.16 -8.37 -1.04
C ALA A 232 -4.58 -7.60 0.16
N ALA A 233 -5.31 -6.65 0.73
CA ALA A 233 -4.90 -5.92 1.94
C ALA A 233 -4.74 -6.86 3.14
N VAL A 234 -5.70 -7.77 3.35
CA VAL A 234 -5.60 -8.78 4.40
C VAL A 234 -4.39 -9.71 4.19
N GLU A 235 -4.12 -10.16 2.96
CA GLU A 235 -2.96 -11.01 2.68
C GLU A 235 -1.62 -10.27 2.88
N CYS A 236 -1.57 -8.95 2.63
CA CYS A 236 -0.39 -8.13 2.92
C CYS A 236 -0.09 -8.06 4.41
N VAL A 237 -1.11 -7.97 5.26
CA VAL A 237 -0.95 -7.82 6.71
C VAL A 237 -0.85 -9.18 7.42
N TRP A 238 -1.57 -10.19 6.94
CA TRP A 238 -1.66 -11.55 7.49
C TRP A 238 -1.45 -12.63 6.41
N PRO A 239 -0.21 -12.84 5.94
CA PRO A 239 0.08 -13.83 4.91
C PRO A 239 -0.19 -15.26 5.40
N ARG A 240 -0.74 -16.11 4.51
CA ARG A 240 -1.16 -17.49 4.83
C ARG A 240 -0.08 -18.39 5.45
N ALA A 241 1.21 -18.15 5.16
CA ALA A 241 2.32 -18.96 5.66
C ALA A 241 2.59 -18.79 7.17
N ASN A 242 2.05 -17.76 7.82
CA ASN A 242 2.40 -17.39 9.21
C ASN A 242 1.46 -17.99 10.28
N ARG A 243 0.56 -18.91 9.91
CA ARG A 243 -0.43 -19.49 10.85
C ARG A 243 0.09 -20.71 11.58
N SER A 244 1.01 -20.48 12.51
CA SER A 244 1.47 -21.50 13.48
C SER A 244 0.72 -21.43 14.82
N GLN A 245 -0.22 -20.51 15.01
CA GLN A 245 -1.01 -20.41 16.24
C GLN A 245 -2.51 -20.50 15.95
N PRO A 246 -3.24 -21.39 16.65
CA PRO A 246 -4.70 -21.36 16.61
C PRO A 246 -5.20 -20.04 17.23
N PRO A 247 -6.34 -19.51 16.79
CA PRO A 247 -6.91 -18.30 17.36
C PRO A 247 -7.12 -18.50 18.87
N VAL A 248 -6.52 -17.64 19.68
CA VAL A 248 -6.77 -17.61 21.12
C VAL A 248 -8.22 -17.20 21.32
N GLN A 249 -9.06 -18.16 21.74
CA GLN A 249 -10.40 -17.87 22.23
C GLN A 249 -10.27 -17.11 23.55
N LEU A 250 -10.47 -15.80 23.52
CA LEU A 250 -10.84 -15.05 24.72
C LEU A 250 -12.37 -14.94 24.73
N GLY A 251 -12.98 -15.68 25.67
CA GLY A 251 -14.41 -15.65 25.91
C GLY A 251 -14.88 -14.25 26.37
N PRO A 252 -16.19 -13.99 26.36
CA PRO A 252 -16.73 -12.71 26.76
C PRO A 252 -16.56 -12.53 28.27
N GLY A 253 -15.67 -11.62 28.66
CA GLY A 253 -15.53 -11.11 30.03
C GLY A 253 -14.24 -11.52 30.74
N GLN A 254 -13.27 -10.61 30.76
CA GLN A 254 -12.50 -10.18 31.95
C GLN A 254 -11.70 -8.92 31.62
#